data_AF-A0A954CFS2-F1
#
_entry.id   AF-A0A954CFS2-F1
#
_cell.length_a   1.000
_cell.length_b   1.000
_cell.length_c   1.000
_cell.angle_alpha   90.00
_cell.angle_beta   90.00
_cell.angle_gamma   90.00
#
_symmetry.space_group_name_H-M   'P 1'
#
loop_
_entity.id
_entity.type
_entity.pdbx_description
1 polymer ?
#
loop_
_entity_poly.entity_id
_entity_poly.type
_entity_poly.pdbx_seq_one_letter_code
_entity_poly.pdbx_strand_id
1 'polypeptide(L)'
;MQAWLKVLIGAAAAATITAAGDWRLSPLVFALVVITFSPMVRRKRLWFVGDVESEYSIVARRREEALRALKDIEEDKLAGKLPASEYERIRPAYLEAAKDLTAKLDKIQERRAAARKRIDADLARSRTQE
;
A
#
# COMPACT_ATOMS: atom_id res chain seq x y z
N MET A 1 4.51 -24.76 -18.63
CA MET A 1 5.53 -23.75 -19.01
C MET A 1 5.96 -23.79 -20.48
N GLN A 2 5.95 -24.96 -21.17
CA GLN A 2 6.46 -25.08 -22.56
C GLN A 2 5.55 -24.51 -23.68
N ALA A 3 4.25 -24.32 -23.44
CA ALA A 3 3.33 -23.82 -24.48
C ALA A 3 3.60 -22.36 -24.87
N TRP A 4 3.90 -21.51 -23.89
CA TRP A 4 4.20 -20.09 -24.10
C TRP A 4 5.50 -19.87 -24.88
N LEU A 5 6.49 -20.74 -24.70
CA LEU A 5 7.75 -20.69 -25.43
C LEU A 5 7.55 -20.99 -26.92
N LYS A 6 6.66 -21.95 -27.26
CA LYS A 6 6.33 -22.30 -28.65
C LYS A 6 5.57 -21.17 -29.36
N VAL A 7 4.69 -20.46 -28.66
CA VAL A 7 3.99 -19.28 -29.18
C VAL A 7 4.97 -18.13 -29.44
N LEU A 8 5.94 -17.91 -28.53
CA LEU A 8 6.98 -16.90 -28.70
C LEU A 8 7.92 -17.20 -29.88
N ILE A 9 8.31 -18.46 -30.07
CA ILE A 9 9.15 -18.87 -31.20
C ILE A 9 8.38 -18.77 -32.53
N GLY A 10 7.10 -19.16 -32.54
CA GLY A 10 6.24 -19.02 -33.73
C GLY A 10 6.01 -17.56 -34.14
N ALA A 11 5.83 -16.65 -33.16
CA ALA A 11 5.67 -15.22 -33.42
C ALA A 11 6.98 -14.56 -33.91
N ALA A 12 8.13 -14.98 -33.36
CA ALA A 12 9.44 -14.50 -33.81
C ALA A 12 9.77 -14.95 -35.25
N ALA A 13 9.39 -16.18 -35.64
CA ALA A 13 9.57 -16.67 -37.00
C ALA A 13 8.66 -15.97 -38.03
N ALA A 14 7.44 -15.57 -37.64
CA ALA A 14 6.56 -14.80 -38.52
C ALA A 14 7.06 -13.36 -38.75
N ALA A 15 7.69 -12.75 -37.74
CA ALA A 15 8.26 -11.41 -37.82
C ALA A 15 9.52 -11.34 -38.71
N THR A 16 10.35 -12.37 -38.72
CA THR A 16 11.54 -12.42 -39.59
C THR A 16 11.18 -12.66 -41.06
N ILE A 17 10.11 -13.40 -41.34
CA ILE A 17 9.62 -13.62 -42.72
C ILE A 17 9.00 -12.35 -43.31
N THR A 18 8.34 -11.52 -42.50
CA THR A 18 7.76 -10.23 -42.96
C THR A 18 8.80 -9.11 -43.10
N ALA A 19 9.91 -9.18 -42.35
CA ALA A 19 11.03 -8.23 -42.50
C ALA A 19 11.84 -8.41 -43.80
N ALA A 20 11.76 -9.58 -44.44
CA ALA A 20 12.43 -9.85 -45.71
C ALA A 20 11.63 -9.39 -46.96
N GLY A 21 10.34 -9.04 -46.79
CA GLY A 21 9.44 -8.77 -47.92
C GLY A 21 9.14 -7.30 -48.20
N ASP A 22 9.02 -6.44 -47.18
CA ASP A 22 8.61 -5.04 -47.40
C ASP A 22 9.05 -4.10 -46.26
N TRP A 23 10.01 -3.22 -46.54
CA TRP A 23 10.56 -2.25 -45.56
C TRP A 23 9.52 -1.27 -44.99
N ARG A 24 8.37 -1.12 -45.68
CA ARG A 24 7.26 -0.23 -45.29
C ARG A 24 6.44 -0.75 -44.12
N LEU A 25 6.45 -2.06 -43.87
CA LEU A 25 5.67 -2.70 -42.81
C LEU A 25 6.45 -2.80 -41.50
N SER A 26 7.77 -2.59 -41.54
CA SER A 26 8.67 -2.59 -40.39
C SER A 26 8.23 -1.69 -39.22
N PRO A 27 7.78 -0.43 -39.42
CA PRO A 27 7.31 0.39 -38.30
C PRO A 27 6.00 -0.12 -37.66
N LEU A 28 5.11 -0.75 -38.44
CA LEU A 28 3.87 -1.32 -37.92
C LEU A 28 4.13 -2.57 -37.09
N VAL A 29 5.02 -3.45 -37.56
CA VAL A 29 5.45 -4.63 -36.80
C VAL A 29 6.15 -4.20 -35.51
N PHE A 30 7.02 -3.19 -35.55
CA PHE A 30 7.68 -2.65 -34.38
C PHE A 30 6.69 -2.06 -33.37
N ALA A 31 5.70 -1.28 -33.83
CA ALA A 31 4.63 -0.75 -32.98
C ALA A 31 3.82 -1.87 -32.31
N LEU A 32 3.51 -2.93 -33.05
CA LEU A 32 2.74 -4.08 -32.53
C LEU A 32 3.53 -4.86 -31.47
N VAL A 33 4.84 -5.01 -31.66
CA VAL A 33 5.76 -5.60 -30.66
C VAL A 33 5.85 -4.71 -29.43
N VAL A 34 5.98 -3.38 -29.59
CA VAL A 34 6.01 -2.44 -28.46
C VAL A 34 4.69 -2.49 -27.68
N ILE A 35 3.53 -2.54 -28.35
CA ILE A 35 2.22 -2.62 -27.68
C ILE A 35 2.05 -3.94 -26.93
N THR A 36 2.48 -5.07 -27.51
CA THR A 36 2.37 -6.39 -26.87
C THR A 36 3.40 -6.60 -25.74
N PHE A 37 4.59 -6.01 -25.81
CA PHE A 37 5.58 -6.01 -24.71
C PHE A 37 5.38 -4.88 -23.69
N SER A 38 4.61 -3.83 -24.01
CA SER A 38 4.26 -2.71 -23.12
C SER A 38 3.72 -3.17 -21.75
N PRO A 39 2.76 -4.12 -21.64
CA PRO A 39 2.29 -4.57 -20.33
C PRO A 39 3.37 -5.31 -19.51
N MET A 40 4.40 -5.85 -20.16
CA MET A 40 5.49 -6.57 -19.51
C MET A 40 6.56 -5.61 -18.95
N VAL A 41 6.77 -4.46 -19.60
CA VAL A 41 7.68 -3.39 -19.13
C VAL A 41 7.00 -2.45 -18.13
N ARG A 42 5.67 -2.29 -18.19
CA ARG A 42 4.87 -1.45 -17.25
C ARG A 42 4.68 -2.06 -15.85
N ARG A 43 5.42 -3.10 -15.47
CA ARG A 43 5.29 -3.82 -14.19
C ARG A 43 5.77 -3.05 -12.94
N LYS A 44 5.97 -1.73 -13.01
CA LYS A 44 6.44 -0.88 -11.90
C LYS A 44 5.57 0.35 -11.58
N ARG A 45 4.33 0.44 -12.08
CA ARG A 45 3.30 1.33 -11.47
C ARG A 45 2.19 0.49 -10.87
N LEU A 46 2.58 -0.23 -9.82
CA LEU A 46 1.64 -0.83 -8.88
C LEU A 46 0.99 0.33 -8.11
N TRP A 47 -0.21 0.75 -8.54
CA TRP A 47 -1.16 1.46 -7.69
C TRP A 47 -1.73 0.49 -6.64
N PHE A 48 -0.85 -0.21 -5.92
CA PHE A 48 -1.22 -1.09 -4.82
C PHE A 48 -1.31 -0.23 -3.55
N VAL A 49 -2.48 0.34 -3.32
CA VAL A 49 -2.91 0.86 -2.01
C VAL A 49 -3.73 -0.22 -1.26
N GLY A 50 -3.79 -1.45 -1.78
CA GLY A 50 -4.82 -2.42 -1.43
C GLY A 50 -4.48 -3.53 -0.45
N ASP A 51 -3.20 -3.82 -0.12
CA ASP A 51 -2.91 -5.07 0.61
C ASP A 51 -1.68 -5.04 1.54
N VAL A 52 -1.12 -3.85 1.77
CA VAL A 52 -0.18 -3.65 2.88
C VAL A 52 -0.99 -2.93 3.94
N GLU A 53 -1.39 -3.67 4.97
CA GLU A 53 -2.07 -3.12 6.14
C GLU A 53 -1.26 -1.90 6.60
N SER A 54 -1.81 -0.71 6.35
CA SER A 54 -1.08 0.53 6.55
C SER A 54 -0.61 0.56 7.99
N GLU A 55 0.63 0.97 8.25
CA GLU A 55 1.13 1.17 9.63
C GLU A 55 0.10 1.94 10.48
N TYR A 56 -0.65 2.85 9.86
CA TYR A 56 -1.81 3.52 10.43
C TYR A 56 -2.91 2.56 10.93
N SER A 57 -3.40 1.62 10.12
CA SER A 57 -4.50 0.73 10.51
C SER A 57 -4.09 -0.22 11.63
N ILE A 58 -2.84 -0.71 11.61
CA ILE A 58 -2.31 -1.56 12.67
C ILE A 58 -2.25 -0.79 14.00
N VAL A 59 -1.68 0.41 13.99
CA VAL A 59 -1.54 1.22 15.22
C VAL A 59 -2.90 1.72 15.70
N ALA A 60 -3.81 2.06 14.79
CA ALA A 60 -5.18 2.48 15.12
C ALA A 60 -5.96 1.36 15.82
N ARG A 61 -5.89 0.14 15.27
CA ARG A 61 -6.51 -1.04 15.87
C ARG A 61 -5.94 -1.34 17.26
N ARG A 62 -4.61 -1.31 17.41
CA ARG A 62 -3.96 -1.53 18.71
C ARG A 62 -4.38 -0.48 19.75
N ARG A 63 -4.55 0.78 19.34
CA ARG A 63 -5.05 1.83 20.24
C ARG A 63 -6.47 1.53 20.70
N GLU A 64 -7.34 1.11 19.80
CA GLU A 64 -8.71 0.74 20.15
C GLU A 64 -8.76 -0.45 21.11
N GLU A 65 -7.94 -1.47 20.86
CA GLU A 65 -7.79 -2.63 21.74
C GLU A 65 -7.30 -2.22 23.14
N ALA A 66 -6.31 -1.33 23.23
CA ALA A 66 -5.81 -0.82 24.50
C ALA A 66 -6.87 0.00 25.26
N LEU A 67 -7.67 0.82 24.57
CA LEU A 67 -8.76 1.58 25.17
C LEU A 67 -9.91 0.67 25.62
N ARG A 68 -10.21 -0.38 24.86
CA ARG A 68 -11.20 -1.40 25.25
C ARG A 68 -10.74 -2.12 26.51
N ALA A 69 -9.49 -2.57 26.57
CA ALA A 69 -8.95 -3.21 27.77
C ALA A 69 -8.97 -2.28 28.99
N LEU A 70 -8.67 -0.98 28.82
CA LEU A 70 -8.79 0.00 29.91
C LEU A 70 -10.23 0.11 30.41
N LYS A 71 -11.20 0.17 29.49
CA LYS A 71 -12.62 0.23 29.81
C LYS A 71 -13.08 -1.04 30.53
N ASP A 72 -12.66 -2.22 30.06
CA ASP A 72 -13.02 -3.50 30.67
C ASP A 72 -12.51 -3.58 32.12
N ILE A 73 -11.30 -3.08 32.39
CA ILE A 73 -10.74 -3.01 33.75
C ILE A 73 -11.51 -2.04 34.66
N GLU A 74 -11.98 -0.92 34.12
CA GLU A 74 -12.82 0.02 34.85
C GLU A 74 -14.19 -0.59 35.16
N GLU A 75 -14.80 -1.31 34.21
CA GLU A 75 -16.05 -2.04 34.41
C GLU A 75 -15.90 -3.17 35.43
N ASP A 76 -14.80 -3.93 35.40
CA ASP A 76 -14.53 -5.00 36.38
C ASP A 76 -14.31 -4.46 37.80
N LYS A 77 -13.70 -3.28 37.94
CA LYS A 77 -13.63 -2.57 39.23
C LYS A 77 -15.03 -2.16 39.70
N LEU A 78 -15.83 -1.56 38.83
CA LEU A 78 -17.20 -1.12 39.18
C LEU A 78 -18.11 -2.31 39.53
N ALA A 79 -17.91 -3.45 38.87
CA ALA A 79 -18.60 -4.71 39.16
C ALA A 79 -18.11 -5.42 40.42
N GLY A 80 -17.06 -4.91 41.09
CA GLY A 80 -16.47 -5.52 42.28
C GLY A 80 -15.70 -6.82 42.03
N LYS A 81 -15.42 -7.15 40.76
CA LYS A 81 -14.63 -8.33 40.37
C LYS A 81 -13.14 -8.14 40.57
N LEU A 82 -12.68 -6.88 40.54
CA LEU A 82 -11.27 -6.53 40.64
C LEU A 82 -10.99 -5.79 41.97
N PRO A 83 -10.08 -6.29 42.82
CA PRO A 83 -9.70 -5.60 44.05
C PRO A 83 -8.96 -4.29 43.74
N ALA A 84 -9.16 -3.27 44.60
CA ALA A 84 -8.62 -1.93 44.38
C ALA A 84 -7.09 -1.90 44.23
N SER A 85 -6.38 -2.73 44.99
CA SER A 85 -4.92 -2.86 44.92
C SER A 85 -4.44 -3.37 43.55
N GLU A 86 -5.18 -4.28 42.94
CA GLU A 86 -4.84 -4.84 41.63
C GLU A 86 -5.20 -3.87 40.50
N TYR A 87 -6.33 -3.18 40.61
CA TYR A 87 -6.70 -2.10 39.71
C TYR A 87 -5.63 -1.00 39.66
N GLU A 88 -5.17 -0.51 40.82
CA GLU A 88 -4.16 0.55 40.88
C GLU A 88 -2.80 0.10 40.33
N ARG A 89 -2.47 -1.19 40.46
CA ARG A 89 -1.25 -1.77 39.86
C ARG A 89 -1.32 -1.86 38.34
N ILE A 90 -2.47 -2.27 37.80
CA ILE A 90 -2.60 -2.63 36.39
C ILE A 90 -2.97 -1.42 35.50
N ARG A 91 -3.85 -0.54 35.99
CA ARG A 91 -4.30 0.67 35.28
C ARG A 91 -3.18 1.54 34.69
N PRO A 92 -2.08 1.88 35.41
CA PRO A 92 -1.04 2.74 34.84
C PRO A 92 -0.39 2.13 33.60
N ALA A 93 -0.19 0.81 33.55
CA ALA A 93 0.40 0.14 32.40
C ALA A 93 -0.49 0.25 31.14
N TYR A 94 -1.80 0.07 31.28
CA TYR A 94 -2.74 0.23 30.16
C TYR A 94 -2.87 1.69 29.72
N LEU A 95 -2.85 2.64 30.67
CA LEU A 95 -2.84 4.07 30.36
C LEU A 95 -1.58 4.49 29.60
N GLU A 96 -0.41 4.00 30.01
CA GLU A 96 0.86 4.26 29.33
C GLU A 96 0.85 3.68 27.91
N ALA A 97 0.41 2.43 27.74
CA ALA A 97 0.27 1.82 26.43
C ALA A 97 -0.68 2.61 25.50
N ALA A 98 -1.82 3.08 26.03
CA ALA A 98 -2.76 3.91 25.26
C ALA A 98 -2.17 5.27 24.86
N LYS A 99 -1.38 5.91 25.74
CA LYS A 99 -0.66 7.16 25.44
C LYS A 99 0.38 6.95 24.35
N ASP A 100 1.18 5.90 24.45
CA ASP A 100 2.21 5.58 23.46
C ASP A 100 1.63 5.31 22.08
N LEU A 101 0.52 4.56 22.02
CA LEU A 101 -0.17 4.27 20.75
C LEU A 101 -0.80 5.53 20.15
N THR A 102 -1.32 6.43 20.98
CA THR A 102 -1.83 7.73 20.53
C THR A 102 -0.71 8.59 19.96
N ALA A 103 0.43 8.71 20.66
CA ALA A 103 1.59 9.45 20.16
C ALA A 103 2.15 8.87 18.84
N LYS A 104 2.08 7.55 18.65
CA LYS A 104 2.45 6.89 17.38
C LYS A 104 1.47 7.26 16.26
N LEU A 105 0.17 7.29 16.53
CA LEU A 105 -0.83 7.72 15.54
C LEU A 105 -0.62 9.18 15.13
N ASP A 106 -0.37 10.07 16.08
CA ASP A 106 -0.16 11.49 15.78
C ASP A 106 1.03 11.68 14.83
N LYS A 107 2.15 11.00 15.10
CA LYS A 107 3.33 10.99 14.21
C LYS A 107 3.01 10.45 12.82
N ILE A 108 2.19 9.41 12.72
CA ILE A 108 1.77 8.85 11.41
C ILE A 108 0.88 9.86 10.68
N GLN A 109 -0.05 10.52 11.37
CA GLN A 109 -0.91 11.53 10.78
C GLN A 109 -0.12 12.74 10.28
N GLU A 110 0.86 13.23 11.05
CA GLU A 110 1.77 14.30 10.62
C GLU A 110 2.51 13.93 9.33
N ARG A 111 3.07 12.72 9.25
CA ARG A 111 3.74 12.22 8.04
C ARG A 111 2.78 12.16 6.85
N ARG A 112 1.55 11.70 7.05
CA ARG A 112 0.52 11.65 6.00
C ARG A 112 0.12 13.06 5.54
N ALA A 113 -0.03 14.01 6.47
CA ALA A 113 -0.33 15.40 6.14
C ALA A 113 0.80 16.05 5.34
N ALA A 114 2.06 15.82 5.73
CA ALA A 114 3.23 16.31 4.99
C ALA A 114 3.32 15.69 3.58
N ALA A 115 3.08 14.38 3.45
CA ALA A 115 3.05 13.69 2.16
C ALA A 115 1.93 14.24 1.27
N ARG A 116 0.73 14.47 1.82
CA ARG A 116 -0.40 15.03 1.08
C ARG A 116 -0.09 16.44 0.56
N LYS A 117 0.48 17.31 1.39
CA LYS A 117 0.93 18.65 0.97
C LYS A 117 1.95 18.59 -0.18
N ARG A 118 2.88 17.63 -0.18
CA ARG A 118 3.84 17.43 -1.27
C ARG A 118 3.14 17.02 -2.57
N ILE A 119 2.24 16.05 -2.49
CA ILE A 119 1.44 15.59 -3.64
C ILE A 119 0.60 16.73 -4.20
N ASP A 120 -0.09 17.50 -3.36
CA ASP A 120 -0.91 18.63 -3.79
C ASP A 120 -0.05 19.71 -4.47
N ALA A 121 1.16 19.98 -3.95
CA ALA A 121 2.10 20.92 -4.57
C ALA A 121 2.63 20.41 -5.92
N ASP A 122 2.95 19.12 -6.04
CA ASP A 122 3.41 18.51 -7.29
C ASP A 122 2.28 18.49 -8.34
N LEU A 123 1.06 18.13 -7.94
CA LEU A 123 -0.14 18.19 -8.79
C LEU A 123 -0.43 19.61 -9.28
N ALA A 124 -0.28 20.62 -8.41
CA ALA A 124 -0.44 22.01 -8.78
C ALA A 124 0.61 22.43 -9.82
N ARG A 125 1.89 22.07 -9.64
CA ARG A 125 2.95 22.35 -10.63
C ARG A 125 2.72 21.65 -11.97
N SER A 126 2.24 20.41 -11.96
CA SER A 126 1.95 19.68 -13.20
C SER A 126 0.79 20.31 -13.99
N ARG A 127 -0.20 20.90 -13.32
CA ARG A 127 -1.31 21.61 -13.99
C ARG A 127 -0.91 22.95 -14.61
N THR A 128 0.14 23.60 -14.13
CA THR A 128 0.61 24.88 -14.69
C THR A 128 1.57 24.72 -15.87
N GLN A 129 2.00 23.49 -16.18
CA GLN A 129 2.91 23.18 -17.29
C GLN A 129 2.19 22.67 -18.56
N GLU A 130 0.87 22.44 -18.49
CA GLU A 130 -0.03 22.24 -19.64
C GLU A 130 -0.65 23.57 -20.06
#